data_AF-A0A8J4TGD2-F1
#
_entry.id   AF-A0A8J4TGD2-F1
#
_cell.length_a   1.000
_cell.length_b   1.000
_cell.length_c   1.000
_cell.angle_alpha   90.00
_cell.angle_beta   90.00
_cell.angle_gamma   90.00
#
_symmetry.space_group_name_H-M   'P 1'
#
loop_
_entity.id
_entity.type
_entity.pdbx_description
1 polymer ?
#
loop_
_entity_poly.entity_id
_entity_poly.type
_entity_poly.pdbx_seq_one_letter_code
_entity_poly.pdbx_strand_id
1 'polypeptide(L)'
;MYISSPSVEEPQEIPRTPETAELIFIGGHESTGTGLMRVMLDAHPLIRCGAEPMVTLEILNMRHSIKGVRRQRAIKAGVYPEAYDQAVASFILKVVERMGSPAPYLCHKQPMTFNYLGYLGYLFPKAKFIHMIRDGRAVVASSITRGLGPKFGRDQQHEALKRWERIVIPILRDCQDIGKARCITVRYEKLVLRTEDETRKLFGTLIICSISIAILNKNGD
;
A
#
# COMPACT_ATOMS: atom_id res chain seq x y z
N MET A 1 25.85 35.54 34.18
CA MET A 1 25.94 34.08 33.93
C MET A 1 24.57 33.62 33.49
N TYR A 2 24.35 33.49 32.18
CA TYR A 2 23.09 32.93 31.66
C TYR A 2 23.17 31.42 31.77
N ILE A 3 22.28 30.82 32.57
CA ILE A 3 22.11 29.38 32.66
C ILE A 3 21.37 28.95 31.40
N SER A 4 22.09 28.33 30.47
CA SER A 4 21.51 27.64 29.33
C SER A 4 20.69 26.46 29.84
N SER A 5 19.39 26.44 29.54
CA SER A 5 18.51 25.31 29.75
C SER A 5 19.04 24.07 29.01
N PRO A 6 18.96 22.86 29.59
CA PRO A 6 19.35 21.64 28.90
C PRO A 6 18.38 21.40 27.74
N SER A 7 18.93 21.21 26.55
CA SER A 7 18.20 20.71 25.38
C SER A 7 17.53 19.39 25.75
N VAL A 8 16.19 19.36 25.67
CA VAL A 8 15.44 18.11 25.72
C VAL A 8 15.87 17.29 24.50
N GLU A 9 16.69 16.26 24.70
CA GLU A 9 16.97 15.28 23.66
C GLU A 9 15.65 14.61 23.29
N GLU A 10 15.17 14.85 22.07
CA GLU A 10 14.08 14.06 21.49
C GLU A 10 14.48 12.58 21.54
N PRO A 11 13.61 11.68 22.02
CA PRO A 11 13.93 10.27 22.07
C PRO A 11 14.30 9.79 20.66
N GLN A 12 15.52 9.29 20.50
CA GLN A 12 16.02 8.76 19.24
C GLN A 12 15.16 7.55 18.84
N GLU A 13 14.22 7.77 17.92
CA GLU A 13 13.41 6.71 17.32
C GLU A 13 14.37 5.74 16.59
N ILE A 14 14.34 4.45 16.95
CA ILE A 14 15.18 3.43 16.29
C ILE A 14 14.85 3.47 14.79
N PRO A 15 15.84 3.66 13.90
CA PRO A 15 15.58 3.75 12.46
C PRO A 15 14.87 2.50 11.95
N ARG A 16 13.74 2.69 11.25
CA ARG A 16 13.05 1.59 10.59
C ARG A 16 13.93 1.08 9.45
N THR A 17 14.06 -0.24 9.31
CA THR A 17 14.68 -0.86 8.12
C THR A 17 13.60 -1.59 7.32
N PRO A 18 13.78 -1.83 6.01
CA PRO A 18 12.79 -2.59 5.23
C PRO A 18 12.41 -3.95 5.83
N GLU A 19 13.35 -4.65 6.45
CA GLU A 19 13.18 -5.96 7.07
C GLU A 19 12.37 -5.91 8.36
N THR A 20 12.36 -4.75 9.04
CA THR A 20 11.75 -4.57 10.36
C THR A 20 10.54 -3.66 10.36
N ALA A 21 10.31 -2.89 9.30
CA ALA A 21 9.24 -1.92 9.21
C ALA A 21 7.85 -2.58 9.11
N GLU A 22 6.98 -2.27 10.07
CA GLU A 22 5.59 -2.70 10.11
C GLU A 22 4.69 -1.76 9.30
N LEU A 23 4.95 -1.67 7.99
CA LEU A 23 4.18 -0.82 7.08
C LEU A 23 2.81 -1.43 6.74
N ILE A 24 1.83 -0.58 6.45
CA ILE A 24 0.53 -0.97 5.88
C ILE A 24 0.46 -0.50 4.44
N PHE A 25 0.44 -1.43 3.48
CA PHE A 25 0.27 -1.11 2.07
C PHE A 25 -1.20 -1.26 1.65
N ILE A 26 -1.75 -0.24 0.99
CA ILE A 26 -3.09 -0.26 0.40
C ILE A 26 -2.95 -0.14 -1.12
N GLY A 27 -3.55 -1.09 -1.84
CA GLY A 27 -3.57 -1.04 -3.29
C GLY A 27 -4.63 -1.94 -3.91
N GLY A 28 -4.48 -2.16 -5.21
CA GLY A 28 -5.47 -2.82 -6.08
C GLY A 28 -5.60 -2.05 -7.39
N HIS A 29 -6.61 -2.39 -8.18
CA HIS A 29 -6.89 -1.59 -9.38
C HIS A 29 -7.32 -0.16 -9.02
N GLU A 30 -7.08 0.83 -9.88
CA GLU A 30 -7.70 2.15 -9.75
C GLU A 30 -9.24 2.03 -9.65
N SER A 31 -9.90 3.01 -9.05
CA SER A 31 -11.37 3.04 -8.91
C SER A 31 -12.00 1.94 -8.03
N THR A 32 -11.19 1.18 -7.27
CA THR A 32 -11.64 0.15 -6.32
C THR A 32 -11.91 0.64 -4.89
N GLY A 33 -11.77 1.95 -4.64
CA GLY A 33 -11.99 2.52 -3.30
C GLY A 33 -10.76 2.56 -2.39
N THR A 34 -9.55 2.38 -2.93
CA THR A 34 -8.28 2.55 -2.19
C THR A 34 -8.14 3.90 -1.49
N GLY A 35 -8.68 4.97 -2.09
CA GLY A 35 -8.72 6.30 -1.47
C GLY A 35 -9.58 6.33 -0.20
N LEU A 36 -10.78 5.73 -0.24
CA LEU A 36 -11.66 5.62 0.93
C LEU A 36 -10.99 4.80 2.03
N MET A 37 -10.43 3.63 1.69
CA MET A 37 -9.72 2.78 2.65
C MET A 37 -8.58 3.54 3.35
N ARG A 38 -7.78 4.28 2.58
CA ARG A 38 -6.75 5.16 3.14
C ARG A 38 -7.34 6.15 4.15
N VAL A 39 -8.39 6.88 3.79
CA VAL A 39 -8.97 7.92 4.65
C VAL A 39 -9.54 7.31 5.93
N MET A 40 -10.16 6.14 5.84
CA MET A 40 -10.64 5.40 7.01
C MET A 40 -9.51 5.00 7.95
N LEU A 41 -8.36 4.56 7.43
CA LEU A 41 -7.20 4.24 8.26
C LEU A 41 -6.53 5.49 8.84
N ASP A 42 -6.40 6.56 8.06
CA ASP A 42 -5.80 7.84 8.50
C ASP A 42 -6.59 8.50 9.65
N ALA A 43 -7.87 8.13 9.82
CA ALA A 43 -8.69 8.58 10.95
C ALA A 43 -8.32 7.90 12.28
N HIS A 44 -7.53 6.82 12.26
CA HIS A 44 -7.11 6.11 13.46
C HIS A 44 -5.89 6.82 14.10
N PRO A 45 -5.90 7.09 15.42
CA PRO A 45 -4.88 7.94 16.06
C PRO A 45 -3.44 7.39 15.99
N LEU A 46 -3.26 6.11 15.72
CA LEU A 46 -1.93 5.49 15.57
C LEU A 46 -1.49 5.25 14.12
N ILE A 47 -2.34 5.54 13.13
CA ILE A 47 -2.04 5.23 11.72
C ILE A 47 -1.93 6.52 10.94
N ARG A 48 -0.87 6.62 10.13
CA ARG A 48 -0.72 7.69 9.14
C ARG A 48 -0.46 7.12 7.77
N CYS A 49 -1.41 7.29 6.86
CA CYS A 49 -1.24 7.03 5.43
C CYS A 49 -0.64 8.24 4.71
N GLY A 50 -1.16 9.45 4.94
CA GLY A 50 -0.72 10.63 4.20
C GLY A 50 -1.03 10.54 2.69
N ALA A 51 -0.47 11.47 1.89
CA ALA A 51 -0.73 11.61 0.44
C ALA A 51 -0.41 10.37 -0.42
N GLU A 52 -0.67 10.42 -1.73
CA GLU A 52 -0.17 9.37 -2.65
C GLU A 52 1.26 9.75 -3.09
N PRO A 53 2.26 8.85 -2.96
CA PRO A 53 3.66 9.22 -3.19
C PRO A 53 4.01 9.57 -4.64
N MET A 54 3.19 9.17 -5.62
CA MET A 54 3.39 9.38 -7.06
C MET A 54 4.78 9.00 -7.62
N VAL A 55 5.62 8.27 -6.87
CA VAL A 55 6.98 7.86 -7.25
C VAL A 55 7.27 6.37 -7.02
N THR A 56 6.45 5.69 -6.20
CA THR A 56 6.71 4.29 -5.84
C THR A 56 6.45 3.34 -7.02
N LEU A 57 5.42 3.59 -7.82
CA LEU A 57 5.15 2.76 -9.00
C LEU A 57 6.27 2.88 -10.04
N GLU A 58 6.84 4.07 -10.19
CA GLU A 58 7.91 4.39 -11.12
C GLU A 58 9.18 3.60 -10.78
N ILE A 59 9.58 3.59 -9.51
CA ILE A 59 10.77 2.83 -9.08
C ILE A 59 10.54 1.31 -9.19
N LEU A 60 9.32 0.83 -8.90
CA LEU A 60 8.95 -0.58 -9.09
C LEU A 60 9.00 -0.97 -10.57
N ASN A 61 8.43 -0.15 -11.46
CA ASN A 61 8.50 -0.33 -12.91
C ASN A 61 9.96 -0.37 -13.39
N MET A 62 10.79 0.58 -12.94
CA MET A 62 12.21 0.64 -13.29
C MET A 62 12.92 -0.66 -12.90
N ARG A 63 12.76 -1.12 -11.65
CA ARG A 63 13.34 -2.37 -11.16
C ARG A 63 12.91 -3.60 -11.97
N HIS A 64 11.66 -3.66 -12.42
CA HIS A 64 11.15 -4.81 -13.18
C HIS A 64 11.39 -4.71 -14.70
N SER A 65 11.77 -3.53 -15.20
CA SER A 65 12.15 -3.32 -16.60
C SER A 65 13.54 -3.89 -16.94
N ILE A 66 14.40 -4.11 -15.94
CA ILE A 66 15.77 -4.59 -16.10
C ILE A 66 15.77 -6.07 -16.51
N LYS A 67 15.96 -6.32 -17.81
CA LYS A 67 15.93 -7.66 -18.43
C LYS A 67 17.10 -7.86 -19.38
N GLY A 68 17.26 -9.09 -19.87
CA GLY A 68 18.26 -9.46 -20.89
C GLY A 68 19.69 -9.09 -20.51
N VAL A 69 20.41 -8.48 -21.45
CA VAL A 69 21.83 -8.11 -21.30
C VAL A 69 22.09 -7.19 -20.10
N ARG A 70 21.19 -6.24 -19.82
CA ARG A 70 21.35 -5.33 -18.67
C ARG A 70 21.33 -6.08 -17.34
N ARG A 71 20.38 -7.01 -17.18
CA ARG A 71 20.28 -7.86 -15.98
C ARG A 71 21.52 -8.76 -15.84
N GLN A 72 21.97 -9.37 -16.94
CA GLN A 72 23.16 -10.24 -16.93
C GLN A 72 24.43 -9.46 -16.53
N ARG A 73 24.61 -8.22 -17.03
CA ARG A 73 25.72 -7.36 -16.63
C ARG A 73 25.65 -7.00 -15.14
N ALA A 74 24.47 -6.67 -14.63
CA ALA A 74 24.28 -6.36 -13.21
C ALA A 74 24.56 -7.58 -12.31
N ILE A 75 24.18 -8.79 -12.73
CA ILE A 75 24.53 -10.04 -12.02
C ILE A 75 26.05 -10.25 -12.04
N LYS A 76 26.71 -10.12 -13.20
CA LYS A 76 28.17 -10.27 -13.32
C LYS A 76 28.93 -9.23 -12.49
N ALA A 77 28.37 -8.03 -12.32
CA ALA A 77 28.92 -6.99 -11.47
C ALA A 77 28.61 -7.19 -9.96
N GLY A 78 27.90 -8.26 -9.58
CA GLY A 78 27.61 -8.59 -8.18
C GLY A 78 26.55 -7.69 -7.51
N VAL A 79 25.83 -6.86 -8.27
CA VAL A 79 24.88 -5.88 -7.69
C VAL A 79 23.42 -6.36 -7.74
N TYR A 80 23.09 -7.36 -8.56
CA TYR A 80 21.72 -7.86 -8.72
C TYR A 80 21.56 -9.28 -8.17
N PRO A 81 20.47 -9.61 -7.43
CA PRO A 81 19.32 -8.74 -7.14
C PRO A 81 19.49 -7.83 -5.92
N GLU A 82 20.40 -8.17 -5.00
CA GLU A 82 20.36 -7.66 -3.63
C GLU A 82 20.48 -6.14 -3.48
N ALA A 83 21.48 -5.51 -4.12
CA ALA A 83 21.64 -4.05 -4.02
C ALA A 83 20.48 -3.29 -4.66
N TYR A 84 19.87 -3.85 -5.72
CA TYR A 84 18.67 -3.27 -6.34
C TYR A 84 17.48 -3.36 -5.41
N ASP A 85 17.31 -4.50 -4.76
CA ASP A 85 16.18 -4.77 -3.88
C ASP A 85 16.26 -3.88 -2.63
N GLN A 86 17.44 -3.79 -2.02
CA GLN A 86 17.71 -2.88 -0.90
C GLN A 86 17.52 -1.41 -1.28
N ALA A 87 17.98 -0.99 -2.46
CA ALA A 87 17.81 0.39 -2.93
C ALA A 87 16.32 0.74 -3.14
N VAL A 88 15.56 -0.16 -3.76
CA VAL A 88 14.11 0.02 -3.97
C VAL A 88 13.38 0.06 -2.63
N ALA A 89 13.66 -0.88 -1.72
CA ALA A 89 12.99 -0.96 -0.43
C ALA A 89 13.30 0.26 0.45
N SER A 90 14.56 0.67 0.50
CA SER A 90 15.01 1.87 1.24
C SER A 90 14.39 3.15 0.67
N PHE A 91 14.30 3.27 -0.64
CA PHE A 91 13.64 4.41 -1.28
C PHE A 91 12.15 4.47 -0.91
N ILE A 92 11.43 3.35 -1.01
CA ILE A 92 10.01 3.28 -0.66
C ILE A 92 9.80 3.62 0.81
N LEU A 93 10.59 3.02 1.71
CA LEU A 93 10.52 3.30 3.14
C LEU A 93 10.76 4.79 3.41
N LYS A 94 11.80 5.38 2.80
CA LYS A 94 12.11 6.78 3.05
C LYS A 94 11.04 7.74 2.57
N VAL A 95 10.45 7.45 1.41
CA VAL A 95 9.30 8.19 0.91
C VAL A 95 8.14 8.10 1.92
N VAL A 96 7.79 6.89 2.38
CA VAL A 96 6.71 6.69 3.36
C VAL A 96 6.98 7.44 4.67
N GLU A 97 8.20 7.42 5.20
CA GLU A 97 8.58 8.16 6.40
C GLU A 97 8.41 9.68 6.24
N ARG A 98 8.80 10.23 5.08
CA ARG A 98 8.90 11.68 4.87
C ARG A 98 7.61 12.35 4.41
N MET A 99 6.60 11.57 4.04
CA MET A 99 5.34 12.09 3.49
C MET A 99 4.37 12.70 4.51
N GLY A 100 4.70 12.70 5.80
CA GLY A 100 3.84 13.27 6.83
C GLY A 100 4.47 13.22 8.21
N SER A 101 3.67 13.49 9.23
CA SER A 101 4.10 13.35 10.62
C SER A 101 4.48 11.90 10.96
N PRO A 102 5.35 11.69 11.96
CA PRO A 102 5.59 10.37 12.54
C PRO A 102 4.30 9.77 13.11
N ALA A 103 4.17 8.45 13.00
CA ALA A 103 3.11 7.68 13.64
C ALA A 103 3.62 6.25 13.91
N PRO A 104 3.05 5.53 14.89
CA PRO A 104 3.43 4.15 15.17
C PRO A 104 3.30 3.24 13.94
N TYR A 105 2.19 3.37 13.19
CA TYR A 105 1.96 2.63 11.96
C TYR A 105 1.93 3.56 10.77
N LEU A 106 2.88 3.38 9.87
CA LEU A 106 2.94 4.12 8.61
C LEU A 106 2.26 3.33 7.51
N CYS A 107 1.49 4.04 6.69
CA CYS A 107 0.74 3.46 5.60
C CYS A 107 1.20 4.04 4.26
N HIS A 108 1.21 3.19 3.24
CA HIS A 108 1.48 3.53 1.86
C HIS A 108 0.25 3.22 1.02
N LYS A 109 -0.25 4.20 0.26
CA LYS A 109 -1.36 3.99 -0.67
C LYS A 109 -1.01 4.53 -2.05
N GLN A 110 -0.84 3.62 -3.00
CA GLN A 110 -0.79 3.91 -4.44
C GLN A 110 -1.38 2.67 -5.16
N PRO A 111 -2.53 2.77 -5.86
CA PRO A 111 -3.31 1.60 -6.27
C PRO A 111 -2.48 0.56 -7.04
N MET A 112 -1.84 1.00 -8.11
CA MET A 112 -1.19 0.13 -9.09
C MET A 112 0.14 -0.48 -8.62
N THR A 113 0.64 -0.14 -7.42
CA THR A 113 1.83 -0.82 -6.86
C THR A 113 1.55 -2.28 -6.55
N PHE A 114 0.28 -2.66 -6.38
CA PHE A 114 -0.12 -4.05 -6.17
C PHE A 114 0.09 -4.93 -7.40
N ASN A 115 0.35 -4.37 -8.59
CA ASN A 115 0.92 -5.16 -9.70
C ASN A 115 2.24 -5.87 -9.33
N TYR A 116 2.89 -5.40 -8.26
CA TYR A 116 4.12 -5.93 -7.69
C TYR A 116 3.91 -6.45 -6.25
N LEU A 117 2.69 -6.85 -5.89
CA LEU A 117 2.32 -7.22 -4.52
C LEU A 117 3.23 -8.33 -3.96
N GLY A 118 3.46 -9.41 -4.71
CA GLY A 118 4.36 -10.47 -4.27
C GLY A 118 5.78 -9.97 -4.00
N TYR A 119 6.30 -9.06 -4.83
CA TYR A 119 7.62 -8.45 -4.64
C TYR A 119 7.66 -7.49 -3.44
N LEU A 120 6.62 -6.69 -3.21
CA LEU A 120 6.51 -5.88 -2.00
C LEU A 120 6.44 -6.76 -0.73
N GLY A 121 5.74 -7.89 -0.81
CA GLY A 121 5.70 -8.91 0.25
C GLY A 121 7.07 -9.50 0.58
N TYR A 122 7.93 -9.65 -0.44
CA TYR A 122 9.32 -10.06 -0.28
C TYR A 122 10.19 -8.96 0.35
N LEU A 123 10.10 -7.72 -0.14
CA LEU A 123 10.91 -6.60 0.35
C LEU A 123 10.59 -6.19 1.80
N PHE A 124 9.33 -6.32 2.22
CA PHE A 124 8.86 -5.87 3.54
C PHE A 124 8.23 -7.04 4.31
N PRO A 125 9.04 -7.95 4.89
CA PRO A 125 8.56 -9.19 5.50
C PRO A 125 7.63 -8.98 6.71
N LYS A 126 7.70 -7.83 7.38
CA LYS A 126 6.78 -7.47 8.49
C LYS A 126 5.58 -6.62 8.07
N ALA A 127 5.53 -6.16 6.82
CA ALA A 127 4.42 -5.34 6.35
C ALA A 127 3.12 -6.13 6.21
N LYS A 128 2.01 -5.39 6.31
CA LYS A 128 0.65 -5.83 6.06
C LYS A 128 0.13 -5.21 4.75
N PHE A 129 -0.76 -5.91 4.07
CA PHE A 129 -1.28 -5.56 2.76
C PHE A 129 -2.81 -5.60 2.72
N ILE A 130 -3.42 -4.54 2.22
CA ILE A 130 -4.86 -4.39 2.04
C ILE A 130 -5.13 -4.28 0.55
N HIS A 131 -5.62 -5.37 -0.04
CA HIS A 131 -6.02 -5.42 -1.44
C HIS A 131 -7.49 -5.00 -1.56
N MET A 132 -7.73 -3.83 -2.15
CA MET A 132 -9.09 -3.39 -2.48
C MET A 132 -9.55 -4.01 -3.80
N ILE A 133 -10.71 -4.66 -3.76
CA ILE A 133 -11.40 -5.19 -4.94
C ILE A 133 -12.81 -4.60 -5.04
N ARG A 134 -13.28 -4.38 -6.26
CA ARG A 134 -14.61 -3.85 -6.59
C ARG A 134 -15.13 -4.55 -7.84
N ASP A 135 -16.44 -4.58 -8.03
CA ASP A 135 -17.05 -5.05 -9.28
C ASP A 135 -16.37 -4.42 -10.50
N GLY A 136 -15.85 -5.27 -11.39
CA GLY A 136 -15.10 -4.84 -12.58
C GLY A 136 -15.90 -3.92 -13.49
N ARG A 137 -17.23 -4.07 -13.57
CA ARG A 137 -18.11 -3.18 -14.35
C ARG A 137 -18.11 -1.78 -13.77
N ALA A 138 -18.20 -1.66 -12.44
CA ALA A 138 -18.16 -0.37 -11.75
C ALA A 138 -16.78 0.28 -11.87
N VAL A 139 -15.70 -0.51 -11.80
CA VAL A 139 -14.32 -0.04 -12.00
C VAL A 139 -14.13 0.51 -13.41
N VAL A 140 -14.49 -0.27 -14.43
CA VAL A 140 -14.36 0.12 -15.85
C VAL A 140 -15.18 1.36 -16.16
N ALA A 141 -16.46 1.40 -15.73
CA ALA A 141 -17.29 2.58 -15.91
C ALA A 141 -16.66 3.83 -15.26
N SER A 142 -16.17 3.72 -14.03
CA SER A 142 -15.52 4.83 -13.34
C SER A 142 -14.23 5.29 -14.02
N SER A 143 -13.38 4.35 -14.47
CA SER A 143 -12.13 4.67 -15.16
C SER A 143 -12.37 5.34 -16.52
N ILE A 144 -13.34 4.87 -17.31
CA ILE A 144 -13.71 5.50 -18.59
C ILE A 144 -14.23 6.92 -18.36
N THR A 145 -15.18 7.10 -17.44
CA THR A 145 -15.78 8.43 -17.17
C THR A 145 -14.75 9.45 -16.68
N ARG A 146 -13.77 9.00 -15.90
CA ARG A 146 -12.73 9.87 -15.31
C ARG A 146 -11.46 9.98 -16.15
N GLY A 147 -11.35 9.23 -17.25
CA GLY A 147 -10.16 9.18 -18.09
C GLY A 147 -8.92 8.65 -17.37
N LEU A 148 -9.08 7.67 -16.46
CA LEU A 148 -7.99 7.07 -15.70
C LEU A 148 -7.36 5.89 -16.46
N GLY A 149 -6.03 5.74 -16.35
CA GLY A 149 -5.28 4.67 -17.00
C GLY A 149 -5.24 4.80 -18.53
N PRO A 150 -5.06 3.69 -19.27
CA PRO A 150 -5.22 3.68 -20.72
C PRO A 150 -6.59 4.22 -21.09
N LYS A 151 -6.64 5.21 -22.00
CA LYS A 151 -7.88 5.87 -22.41
C LYS A 151 -8.76 4.92 -23.23
N PHE A 152 -9.49 4.05 -22.54
CA PHE A 152 -10.53 3.25 -23.16
C PHE A 152 -11.73 4.14 -23.48
N GLY A 153 -12.22 4.06 -24.71
CA GLY A 153 -13.48 4.69 -25.13
C GLY A 153 -14.70 3.95 -24.57
N ARG A 154 -15.88 4.56 -24.69
CA ARG A 154 -17.16 3.91 -24.30
C ARG A 154 -17.46 2.65 -25.14
N ASP A 155 -16.92 2.59 -26.34
CA ASP A 155 -16.97 1.46 -27.28
C ASP A 155 -16.01 0.32 -26.91
N GLN A 156 -15.08 0.54 -25.97
CA GLN A 156 -14.02 -0.41 -25.61
C GLN A 156 -14.22 -1.06 -24.23
N GLN A 157 -15.45 -1.10 -23.72
CA GLN A 157 -15.77 -1.65 -22.40
C GLN A 157 -15.32 -3.10 -22.20
N HIS A 158 -15.45 -3.94 -23.23
CA HIS A 158 -15.03 -5.35 -23.16
C HIS A 158 -13.52 -5.50 -22.97
N GLU A 159 -12.74 -4.71 -23.71
CA GLU A 159 -11.27 -4.72 -23.59
C GLU A 159 -10.81 -4.11 -22.25
N ALA A 160 -11.51 -3.10 -21.76
CA ALA A 160 -11.29 -2.55 -20.43
C ALA A 160 -11.57 -3.58 -19.32
N LEU A 161 -12.65 -4.37 -19.44
CA LEU A 161 -12.96 -5.47 -18.50
C LEU A 161 -11.90 -6.57 -18.54
N LYS A 162 -11.48 -7.02 -19.73
CA LYS A 162 -10.38 -7.99 -19.86
C LYS A 162 -9.08 -7.44 -19.26
N ARG A 163 -8.83 -6.13 -19.37
CA ARG A 163 -7.63 -5.50 -18.78
C ARG A 163 -7.72 -5.49 -17.26
N TRP A 164 -8.88 -5.11 -16.71
CA TRP A 164 -9.16 -5.16 -15.28
C TRP A 164 -8.93 -6.58 -14.73
N GLU A 165 -9.49 -7.60 -15.39
CA GLU A 165 -9.33 -9.00 -14.99
C GLU A 165 -7.85 -9.43 -14.99
N ARG A 166 -7.10 -9.11 -16.06
CA ARG A 166 -5.66 -9.39 -16.16
C ARG A 166 -4.82 -8.75 -15.07
N ILE A 167 -5.29 -7.65 -14.48
CA ILE A 167 -4.62 -6.97 -13.36
C ILE A 167 -5.03 -7.62 -12.03
N VAL A 168 -6.33 -7.82 -11.81
CA VAL A 168 -6.85 -8.24 -10.50
C VAL A 168 -6.54 -9.70 -10.18
N ILE A 169 -6.56 -10.61 -11.17
CA ILE A 169 -6.30 -12.04 -10.93
C ILE A 169 -4.91 -12.29 -10.32
N PRO A 170 -3.80 -11.76 -10.87
CA PRO A 170 -2.48 -11.90 -10.24
C PRO A 170 -2.43 -11.33 -8.82
N ILE A 171 -3.03 -10.16 -8.57
CA ILE A 171 -3.05 -9.53 -7.24
C ILE A 171 -3.78 -10.42 -6.22
N LEU A 172 -4.88 -11.05 -6.63
CA LEU A 172 -5.59 -12.01 -5.77
C LEU A 172 -4.70 -13.19 -5.39
N ARG A 173 -3.93 -13.74 -6.34
CA ARG A 173 -2.99 -14.85 -6.11
C ARG A 173 -1.86 -14.41 -5.19
N ASP A 174 -1.19 -13.30 -5.49
CA ASP A 174 -0.12 -12.75 -4.66
C ASP A 174 -0.58 -12.51 -3.21
N CYS A 175 -1.81 -12.00 -3.02
CA CYS A 175 -2.37 -11.80 -1.68
C CYS A 175 -2.64 -13.12 -0.96
N GLN A 176 -3.07 -14.16 -1.67
CA GLN A 176 -3.23 -15.50 -1.12
C GLN A 176 -1.87 -16.11 -0.72
N ASP A 177 -0.87 -15.97 -1.59
CA ASP A 177 0.48 -16.50 -1.39
C ASP A 177 1.23 -15.82 -0.22
N ILE A 178 1.03 -14.51 -0.04
CA ILE A 178 1.52 -13.77 1.14
C ILE A 178 0.90 -14.29 2.45
N GLY A 179 -0.32 -14.83 2.37
CA GLY A 179 -1.03 -15.45 3.48
C GLY A 179 -1.89 -14.47 4.29
N LYS A 180 -2.94 -15.03 4.90
CA LYS A 180 -3.99 -14.27 5.62
C LYS A 180 -3.48 -13.46 6.81
N ALA A 181 -2.32 -13.83 7.38
CA ALA A 181 -1.70 -13.08 8.47
C ALA A 181 -1.10 -11.74 8.03
N ARG A 182 -0.84 -11.58 6.73
CA ARG A 182 -0.17 -10.40 6.16
C ARG A 182 -0.97 -9.72 5.06
N CYS A 183 -1.80 -10.43 4.30
CA CYS A 183 -2.65 -9.83 3.26
C CYS A 183 -4.13 -10.12 3.46
N ILE A 184 -4.95 -9.08 3.32
CA ILE A 184 -6.42 -9.17 3.32
C ILE A 184 -6.98 -8.53 2.05
N THR A 185 -7.89 -9.24 1.38
CA THR A 185 -8.69 -8.68 0.29
C THR A 185 -10.00 -8.13 0.84
N VAL A 186 -10.26 -6.85 0.62
CA VAL A 186 -11.46 -6.13 1.06
C VAL A 186 -12.30 -5.76 -0.15
N ARG A 187 -13.56 -6.20 -0.14
CA ARG A 187 -14.52 -5.90 -1.20
C ARG A 187 -15.21 -4.57 -0.93
N TYR A 188 -15.04 -3.61 -1.84
CA TYR A 188 -15.59 -2.25 -1.72
C TYR A 188 -17.08 -2.24 -1.40
N GLU A 189 -17.89 -3.06 -2.08
CA GLU A 189 -19.34 -3.06 -1.86
C GLU A 189 -19.70 -3.50 -0.44
N LYS A 190 -18.95 -4.45 0.13
CA LYS A 190 -19.15 -4.86 1.53
C LYS A 190 -18.70 -3.77 2.49
N LEU A 191 -17.55 -3.15 2.23
CA LEU A 191 -17.02 -2.07 3.06
C LEU A 191 -18.01 -0.92 3.20
N VAL A 192 -18.66 -0.49 2.12
CA VAL A 192 -19.60 0.65 2.18
C VAL A 192 -20.98 0.28 2.74
N LEU A 193 -21.39 -0.99 2.63
CA LEU A 193 -22.68 -1.47 3.14
C LEU A 193 -22.61 -1.92 4.61
N ARG A 194 -21.43 -2.35 5.08
CA ARG A 194 -21.19 -2.91 6.41
C ARG A 194 -19.87 -2.38 6.98
N THR A 195 -19.76 -1.06 7.04
CA THR A 195 -18.51 -0.36 7.39
C THR A 195 -17.92 -0.84 8.71
N GLU A 196 -18.75 -0.95 9.76
CA GLU A 196 -18.27 -1.37 11.09
C GLU A 196 -17.70 -2.80 11.06
N ASP A 197 -18.48 -3.76 10.54
CA ASP A 197 -18.09 -5.18 10.51
C ASP A 197 -16.79 -5.40 9.73
N GLU A 198 -16.70 -4.83 8.52
CA GLU A 198 -15.54 -5.01 7.65
C GLU A 198 -14.31 -4.29 8.22
N THR A 199 -14.48 -3.15 8.88
CA THR A 199 -13.40 -2.42 9.55
C THR A 199 -12.90 -3.18 10.79
N ARG A 200 -13.80 -3.76 11.59
CA ARG A 200 -13.43 -4.59 12.75
C ARG A 200 -12.63 -5.82 12.31
N LYS A 201 -13.05 -6.48 11.23
CA LYS A 201 -12.33 -7.61 10.62
C LYS A 201 -10.95 -7.20 10.09
N LEU A 202 -10.87 -6.03 9.45
CA LEU A 202 -9.62 -5.47 8.95
C LEU A 202 -8.61 -5.27 10.09
N PHE A 203 -9.00 -4.59 11.17
CA PHE A 203 -8.11 -4.34 12.30
C PHE A 203 -7.71 -5.60 13.06
N GLY A 204 -8.60 -6.60 13.15
CA GLY A 204 -8.25 -7.91 13.70
C GLY A 204 -7.14 -8.62 12.90
N THR A 205 -7.08 -8.40 11.58
CA THR A 205 -6.04 -8.98 10.71
C THR A 205 -4.73 -8.19 10.74
N LEU A 206 -4.80 -6.87 10.91
CA LEU A 206 -3.63 -5.99 10.96
C LEU A 206 -2.85 -6.10 12.29
N ILE A 207 -3.36 -6.83 13.29
CA ILE A 207 -2.81 -6.95 14.67
C ILE A 207 -2.48 -5.57 15.24
N ILE A 208 -3.40 -4.61 15.06
CA ILE A 208 -3.45 -3.44 15.94
C ILE A 208 -4.24 -3.90 17.18
N CYS A 209 -3.66 -4.86 17.91
CA CYS A 209 -4.37 -5.58 18.98
C CYS A 209 -4.52 -4.76 20.26
N SER A 210 -3.88 -3.59 20.35
CA SER A 210 -3.97 -2.73 21.55
C SER A 210 -5.04 -1.64 21.47
N ILE A 211 -5.77 -1.49 20.36
CA ILE A 211 -6.80 -0.45 20.24
C ILE A 211 -8.11 -1.06 19.79
N SER A 212 -8.75 -1.66 20.77
CA SER A 212 -10.20 -1.71 20.79
C SER A 212 -10.74 -0.30 21.08
N ILE A 213 -11.70 0.14 20.25
CA ILE A 213 -12.75 1.09 20.62
C ILE A 213 -12.31 2.57 20.73
N ALA A 214 -11.71 3.15 19.70
CA ALA A 214 -11.64 4.63 19.58
C ALA A 214 -12.49 5.18 18.42
N ILE A 215 -12.70 4.39 17.35
CA ILE A 215 -13.48 4.84 16.17
C ILE A 215 -14.99 4.73 16.40
N LEU A 216 -15.45 3.87 17.32
CA LEU A 216 -16.88 3.57 17.49
C LEU A 216 -17.57 4.34 18.63
N ASN A 217 -16.82 4.99 19.52
CA ASN A 217 -17.39 5.66 20.70
C ASN A 217 -17.50 7.19 20.57
N LYS A 218 -17.20 7.80 19.41
CA LYS A 218 -17.29 9.27 19.24
C LYS A 218 -18.62 9.80 18.68
N ASN A 219 -19.62 8.94 18.46
CA ASN A 219 -20.95 9.36 17.97
C ASN A 219 -22.09 9.01 18.95
N GLY A 220 -21.79 8.97 20.25
CA GLY A 220 -22.75 8.60 21.29
C GLY A 220 -22.72 9.51 22.51
N ASP A 221 -22.60 10.82 22.28
CA ASP A 221 -22.96 11.89 23.22
C ASP A 221 -23.58 13.06 22.44
#